data_AF-A0A1V3C5X0-F1
#
_entry.id   AF-A0A1V3C5X0-F1
#
_cell.length_a   1.000
_cell.length_b   1.000
_cell.length_c   1.000
_cell.angle_alpha   90.00
_cell.angle_beta   90.00
_cell.angle_gamma   90.00
#
_symmetry.space_group_name_H-M   'P 1'
#
loop_
_entity.id
_entity.type
_entity.pdbx_description
1 polymer ?
#
loop_
_entity_poly.entity_id
_entity_poly.type
_entity_poly.pdbx_seq_one_letter_code
_entity_poly.pdbx_strand_id
1 'polypeptide(L)'
;MPPREGCAPVFLAVTLAVSLALSACSTSEPESEPGGGLPADYVSRFWVEREVMVRTLDRMLTEGDPDQVAENIGGKRDRLLDTRILQQTEDGYTVELDHDEWRTEAVHNSGQIDGALADAMYFNEVTWCGETVSGEEFVDAYMDEFWDTLDTNEEYVASITDYVDCGDGRP
;
A
#
# COMPACT_ATOMS: atom_id res chain seq x y z
N MET A 1 -8.88 16.66 76.03
CA MET A 1 -9.24 15.95 77.27
C MET A 1 -10.14 14.78 76.87
N PRO A 2 -9.84 13.54 77.33
CA PRO A 2 -10.27 12.25 76.73
C PRO A 2 -11.63 11.79 77.32
N PRO A 3 -12.12 10.54 77.24
CA PRO A 3 -11.74 9.33 76.48
C PRO A 3 -12.96 8.72 75.71
N ARG A 4 -12.84 7.58 75.00
CA ARG A 4 -13.33 6.28 75.54
C ARG A 4 -12.92 5.09 74.68
N GLU A 5 -12.47 4.09 75.42
CA GLU A 5 -12.10 2.72 75.06
C GLU A 5 -13.25 1.86 74.52
N GLY A 6 -12.86 0.80 73.82
CA GLY A 6 -13.63 -0.44 73.59
C GLY A 6 -12.95 -1.25 72.48
N CYS A 7 -12.08 -2.24 72.77
CA CYS A 7 -12.41 -3.67 72.93
C CYS A 7 -13.41 -4.18 71.87
N ALA A 8 -13.20 -5.23 71.08
CA ALA A 8 -12.24 -6.33 71.06
C ALA A 8 -12.39 -7.06 69.68
N PRO A 9 -11.63 -8.14 69.39
CA PRO A 9 -11.38 -8.67 68.05
C PRO A 9 -12.45 -9.67 67.59
N VAL A 10 -12.57 -9.86 66.28
CA VAL A 10 -13.27 -11.02 65.71
C VAL A 10 -12.35 -11.65 64.66
N PHE A 11 -11.73 -12.76 65.07
CA PHE A 11 -11.09 -13.71 64.16
C PHE A 11 -12.18 -14.32 63.27
N LEU A 12 -12.13 -14.04 61.97
CA LEU A 12 -12.90 -14.75 60.96
C LEU A 12 -12.05 -15.89 60.39
N ALA A 13 -12.29 -17.10 60.88
CA ALA A 13 -11.81 -18.31 60.25
C ALA A 13 -12.60 -18.54 58.95
N VAL A 14 -11.93 -18.45 57.81
CA VAL A 14 -12.51 -18.76 56.50
C VAL A 14 -12.30 -20.25 56.24
N THR A 15 -13.36 -21.04 56.33
CA THR A 15 -13.39 -22.43 55.86
C THR A 15 -13.63 -22.46 54.36
N LEU A 16 -12.60 -22.84 53.60
CA LEU A 16 -12.68 -23.17 52.17
C LEU A 16 -13.46 -24.46 51.97
N ALA A 17 -14.69 -24.35 51.48
CA ALA A 17 -15.47 -25.46 50.94
C ALA A 17 -15.45 -25.36 49.41
N VAL A 18 -14.64 -26.18 48.75
CA VAL A 18 -14.59 -26.30 47.29
C VAL A 18 -15.62 -27.34 46.89
N SER A 19 -16.75 -26.87 46.36
CA SER A 19 -17.78 -27.72 45.73
C SER A 19 -17.54 -27.73 44.22
N LEU A 20 -17.03 -28.85 43.69
CA LEU A 20 -16.97 -29.11 42.26
C LEU A 20 -18.37 -29.48 41.75
N ALA A 21 -19.07 -28.51 41.16
CA ALA A 21 -20.27 -28.77 40.36
C ALA A 21 -19.89 -28.77 38.88
N LEU A 22 -19.87 -29.95 38.26
CA LEU A 22 -19.76 -30.13 36.81
C LEU A 22 -21.13 -29.83 36.20
N SER A 23 -21.31 -28.61 35.69
CA SER A 23 -22.42 -28.26 34.80
C SER A 23 -21.89 -28.18 33.37
N ALA A 24 -22.15 -29.24 32.60
CA ALA A 24 -21.95 -29.26 31.16
C ALA A 24 -23.01 -28.36 30.50
N CYS A 25 -22.66 -27.10 30.24
CA CYS A 25 -23.34 -26.26 29.26
C CYS A 25 -22.54 -26.32 27.97
N SER A 26 -23.07 -27.06 27.00
CA SER A 26 -22.66 -27.01 25.59
C SER A 26 -22.97 -25.62 25.05
N THR A 27 -22.06 -24.67 25.28
CA THR A 27 -21.97 -23.48 24.46
C THR A 27 -21.27 -23.94 23.19
N SER A 28 -22.01 -24.01 22.08
CA SER A 28 -21.38 -24.03 20.78
C SER A 28 -20.56 -22.75 20.69
N GLU A 29 -19.24 -22.88 20.59
CA GLU A 29 -18.41 -21.79 20.10
C GLU A 29 -19.06 -21.30 18.80
N PRO A 30 -19.23 -19.97 18.61
CA PRO A 30 -19.54 -19.49 17.28
C PRO A 30 -18.39 -19.97 16.39
N GLU A 31 -18.71 -20.86 15.45
CA GLU A 31 -17.85 -21.12 14.30
C GLU A 31 -17.46 -19.74 13.80
N SER A 32 -16.17 -19.40 13.94
CA SER A 32 -15.65 -18.18 13.38
C SER A 32 -16.02 -18.24 11.90
N GLU A 33 -16.82 -17.28 11.45
CA GLU A 33 -17.10 -17.13 10.03
C GLU A 33 -15.77 -17.28 9.29
N PRO A 34 -15.69 -18.05 8.19
CA PRO A 34 -14.46 -18.12 7.43
C PRO A 34 -14.14 -16.68 7.08
N GLY A 35 -13.07 -16.16 7.71
CA GLY A 35 -12.66 -14.78 7.53
C GLY A 35 -12.61 -14.56 6.04
N GLY A 36 -13.44 -13.64 5.55
CA GLY A 36 -13.42 -13.17 4.17
C GLY A 36 -12.14 -12.39 3.93
N GLY A 37 -11.00 -13.02 4.18
CA GLY A 37 -9.71 -12.62 3.71
C GLY A 37 -9.66 -12.96 2.23
N LEU A 38 -9.23 -11.98 1.45
CA LEU A 38 -8.90 -12.20 0.05
C LEU A 38 -7.91 -13.39 -0.05
N PRO A 39 -7.95 -14.16 -1.14
CA PRO A 39 -6.98 -15.21 -1.40
C PRO A 39 -5.54 -14.72 -1.16
N ALA A 40 -4.65 -15.61 -0.71
CA ALA A 40 -3.25 -15.25 -0.41
C ALA A 40 -2.49 -14.74 -1.65
N ASP A 41 -2.99 -15.08 -2.83
CA ASP A 41 -2.55 -14.73 -4.18
C ASP A 41 -3.36 -13.57 -4.78
N TYR A 42 -4.26 -12.92 -4.03
CA TYR A 42 -5.03 -11.81 -4.55
C TYR A 42 -4.14 -10.62 -4.93
N VAL A 43 -4.16 -10.27 -6.21
CA VAL A 43 -3.54 -9.05 -6.73
C VAL A 43 -4.56 -7.91 -6.73
N SER A 44 -4.21 -6.82 -6.04
CA SER A 44 -5.05 -5.62 -6.01
C SER A 44 -4.94 -4.84 -7.31
N ARG A 45 -6.07 -4.44 -7.91
CA ARG A 45 -6.10 -3.51 -9.06
C ARG A 45 -5.29 -2.25 -8.80
N PHE A 46 -5.47 -1.65 -7.63
CA PHE A 46 -4.76 -0.44 -7.22
C PHE A 46 -3.26 -0.66 -7.03
N TRP A 47 -2.84 -1.90 -6.78
CA TRP A 47 -1.42 -2.22 -6.74
C TRP A 47 -0.85 -2.30 -8.16
N VAL A 48 -1.53 -2.97 -9.09
CA VAL A 48 -1.10 -3.06 -10.50
C VAL A 48 -1.03 -1.67 -11.14
N GLU A 49 -2.08 -0.87 -10.97
CA GLU A 49 -2.14 0.49 -11.50
C GLU A 49 -1.01 1.38 -10.93
N ARG A 50 -0.71 1.23 -9.64
CA ARG A 50 0.42 1.93 -9.02
C ARG A 50 1.75 1.49 -9.61
N GLU A 51 1.95 0.18 -9.79
CA GLU A 51 3.18 -0.39 -10.32
C GLU A 51 3.48 0.13 -11.74
N VAL A 52 2.47 0.14 -12.62
CA VAL A 52 2.64 0.67 -13.98
C VAL A 52 2.90 2.17 -13.99
N MET A 53 2.22 2.95 -13.15
CA MET A 53 2.50 4.39 -13.04
C MET A 53 3.92 4.68 -12.53
N VAL A 54 4.38 3.94 -11.52
CA VAL A 54 5.72 4.12 -10.93
C VAL A 54 6.81 3.80 -11.95
N ARG A 55 6.71 2.69 -12.66
CA ARG A 55 7.68 2.31 -13.70
C ARG A 55 7.62 3.25 -14.91
N THR A 56 6.43 3.71 -15.28
CA THR A 56 6.29 4.72 -16.34
C THR A 56 6.95 6.04 -15.92
N LEU A 57 6.78 6.48 -14.67
CA LEU A 57 7.45 7.67 -14.16
C LEU A 57 8.97 7.52 -14.13
N ASP A 58 9.49 6.37 -13.69
CA ASP A 58 10.92 6.06 -13.74
C ASP A 58 11.48 6.21 -15.15
N ARG A 59 10.73 5.69 -16.14
CA ARG A 59 11.13 5.81 -17.54
C ARG A 59 11.01 7.23 -18.08
N MET A 60 9.99 8.00 -17.69
CA MET A 60 9.87 9.42 -18.03
C MET A 60 11.07 10.23 -17.54
N LEU A 61 11.55 9.97 -16.31
CA LEU A 61 12.74 10.65 -15.79
C LEU A 61 14.00 10.23 -16.54
N THR A 62 14.10 8.96 -16.96
CA THR A 62 15.26 8.44 -17.68
C THR A 62 15.36 8.96 -19.12
N GLU A 63 14.23 9.03 -19.83
CA GLU A 63 14.18 9.44 -21.24
C GLU A 63 14.02 10.94 -21.43
N GLY A 64 13.38 11.61 -20.47
CA GLY A 64 13.09 13.05 -20.48
C GLY A 64 14.11 13.90 -19.73
N ASP A 65 13.73 15.15 -19.46
CA ASP A 65 14.42 16.00 -18.50
C ASP A 65 13.85 15.73 -17.10
N PRO A 66 14.63 15.17 -16.16
CA PRO A 66 14.14 14.81 -14.83
C PRO A 66 13.55 15.98 -14.05
N ASP A 67 14.13 17.18 -14.20
CA ASP A 67 13.65 18.37 -13.48
C ASP A 67 12.31 18.82 -14.05
N GLN A 68 12.18 18.83 -15.37
CA GLN A 68 10.92 19.18 -16.04
C GLN A 68 9.79 18.19 -15.70
N VAL A 69 10.07 16.88 -15.76
CA VAL A 69 9.09 15.84 -15.46
C VAL A 69 8.61 15.96 -14.01
N ALA A 70 9.54 16.16 -13.07
CA ALA A 70 9.21 16.36 -11.66
C ALA A 70 8.40 17.65 -11.42
N GLU A 71 8.77 18.76 -12.08
CA GLU A 71 8.03 20.03 -11.99
C GLU A 71 6.59 19.91 -12.51
N ASN A 72 6.38 19.16 -13.60
CA ASN A 72 5.07 18.94 -14.21
C ASN A 72 4.07 18.23 -13.29
N ILE A 73 4.53 17.39 -12.35
CA ILE A 73 3.66 16.74 -11.34
C ILE A 73 2.90 17.78 -10.50
N GLY A 74 3.47 18.98 -10.34
CA GLY A 74 2.81 20.09 -9.67
C GLY A 74 2.64 19.88 -8.17
N GLY A 75 1.50 20.32 -7.63
CA GLY A 75 1.29 20.48 -6.19
C GLY A 75 1.29 19.17 -5.38
N LYS A 76 1.23 18.01 -6.02
CA LYS A 76 1.32 16.70 -5.34
C LYS A 76 2.71 16.07 -5.39
N ARG A 77 3.68 16.68 -6.08
CA ARG A 77 5.07 16.21 -6.15
C ARG A 77 5.66 15.92 -4.78
N ASP A 78 5.43 16.82 -3.83
CA ASP A 78 6.00 16.71 -2.48
C ASP A 78 5.54 15.43 -1.77
N ARG A 79 4.39 14.85 -2.12
CA ARG A 79 3.95 13.55 -1.56
C ARG A 79 4.82 12.40 -2.04
N LEU A 80 5.27 12.43 -3.30
CA LEU A 80 6.19 11.41 -3.84
C LEU A 80 7.58 11.57 -3.22
N LEU A 81 8.01 12.81 -2.95
CA LEU A 81 9.26 13.09 -2.23
C LEU A 81 9.20 12.62 -0.78
N ASP A 82 8.13 12.95 -0.06
CA ASP A 82 7.94 12.58 1.36
C ASP A 82 7.88 11.06 1.55
N THR A 83 7.27 10.35 0.60
CA THR A 83 7.18 8.88 0.58
C THR A 83 8.43 8.20 0.00
N ARG A 84 9.41 8.97 -0.46
CA ARG A 84 10.63 8.51 -1.15
C ARG A 84 10.42 7.75 -2.44
N ILE A 85 9.20 7.75 -2.99
CA ILE A 85 8.93 7.20 -4.33
C ILE A 85 9.68 8.03 -5.37
N LEU A 86 9.69 9.35 -5.22
CA LEU A 86 10.56 10.24 -5.96
C LEU A 86 11.70 10.67 -5.04
N GLN A 87 12.94 10.64 -5.52
CA GLN A 87 14.11 11.06 -4.75
C GLN A 87 14.91 12.09 -5.52
N GLN A 88 15.27 13.19 -4.86
CA GLN A 88 16.18 14.18 -5.42
C GLN A 88 17.62 13.72 -5.23
N THR A 89 18.41 13.75 -6.31
CA THR A 89 19.82 13.38 -6.36
C THR A 89 20.66 14.55 -6.85
N GLU A 90 21.98 14.36 -6.98
CA GLU A 90 22.86 15.37 -7.60
C GLU A 90 22.57 15.58 -9.09
N ASP A 91 21.99 14.57 -9.74
CA ASP A 91 21.73 14.52 -11.19
C ASP A 91 20.24 14.77 -11.53
N GLY A 92 19.45 15.31 -10.59
CA GLY A 92 18.02 15.60 -10.78
C GLY A 92 17.14 14.69 -9.91
N TYR A 93 16.24 13.93 -10.52
CA TYR A 93 15.30 13.05 -9.81
C TYR A 93 15.38 11.60 -10.29
N THR A 94 15.13 10.68 -9.37
CA THR A 94 15.02 9.23 -9.64
C THR A 94 13.79 8.67 -8.93
N VAL A 95 13.24 7.56 -9.44
CA VAL A 95 12.20 6.81 -8.74
C VAL A 95 12.83 5.71 -7.86
N GLU A 96 12.26 5.47 -6.68
CA GLU A 96 12.52 4.27 -5.88
C GLU A 96 11.55 3.17 -6.29
N LEU A 97 12.07 2.08 -6.85
CA LEU A 97 11.27 0.93 -7.28
C LEU A 97 11.16 -0.15 -6.19
N ASP A 98 12.01 -0.12 -5.16
CA ASP A 98 11.88 -1.03 -4.03
C ASP A 98 10.80 -0.52 -3.06
N HIS A 99 9.67 -1.22 -3.03
CA HIS A 99 8.54 -0.86 -2.18
C HIS A 99 8.87 -0.91 -0.68
N ASP A 100 9.87 -1.70 -0.27
CA ASP A 100 10.29 -1.77 1.13
C ASP A 100 11.05 -0.50 1.57
N GLU A 101 11.57 0.29 0.62
CA GLU A 101 12.24 1.58 0.89
C GLU A 101 11.27 2.77 0.94
N TRP A 102 9.99 2.56 0.58
CA TRP A 102 8.97 3.60 0.59
C TRP A 102 8.50 3.94 2.00
N ARG A 103 8.34 5.25 2.25
CA ARG A 103 7.82 5.79 3.51
C ARG A 103 6.34 6.10 3.42
N THR A 104 5.53 5.07 3.20
CA THR A 104 4.07 5.23 2.99
C THR A 104 3.35 5.83 4.21
N GLU A 105 3.95 5.75 5.40
CA GLU A 105 3.48 6.39 6.63
C GLU A 105 3.60 7.92 6.61
N ALA A 106 4.37 8.50 5.68
CA ALA A 106 4.48 9.94 5.51
C ALA A 106 3.18 10.59 4.99
N VAL A 107 2.27 9.79 4.42
CA VAL A 107 0.94 10.21 3.95
C VAL A 107 -0.16 9.51 4.74
N HIS A 108 -1.39 10.05 4.71
CA HIS A 108 -2.48 9.47 5.51
C HIS A 108 -3.02 8.14 4.95
N ASN A 109 -2.86 7.90 3.65
CA ASN A 109 -3.28 6.66 2.98
C ASN A 109 -2.63 6.57 1.59
N SER A 110 -2.60 5.37 1.03
CA SER A 110 -2.04 5.08 -0.30
C SER A 110 -2.73 5.83 -1.45
N GLY A 111 -4.01 6.19 -1.30
CA GLY A 111 -4.71 7.00 -2.32
C GLY A 111 -4.11 8.38 -2.55
N GLN A 112 -3.32 8.90 -1.59
CA GLN A 112 -2.57 10.14 -1.80
C GLN A 112 -1.32 9.95 -2.66
N ILE A 113 -0.71 8.76 -2.62
CA ILE A 113 0.36 8.34 -3.53
C ILE A 113 -0.23 8.16 -4.91
N ASP A 114 -1.33 7.41 -5.02
CA ASP A 114 -2.01 7.14 -6.29
C ASP A 114 -2.42 8.42 -6.99
N GLY A 115 -3.01 9.36 -6.24
CA GLY A 115 -3.38 10.65 -6.79
C GLY A 115 -2.20 11.53 -7.19
N ALA A 116 -0.99 11.31 -6.64
CA ALA A 116 0.22 12.03 -7.03
C ALA A 116 0.88 11.40 -8.27
N LEU A 117 0.87 10.08 -8.37
CA LEU A 117 1.29 9.35 -9.56
C LEU A 117 0.35 9.63 -10.74
N ALA A 118 -0.96 9.69 -10.51
CA ALA A 118 -1.94 10.06 -11.54
C ALA A 118 -1.68 11.47 -12.09
N ASP A 119 -1.33 12.45 -11.22
CA ASP A 119 -0.94 13.78 -11.70
C ASP A 119 0.35 13.70 -12.55
N ALA A 120 1.32 12.87 -12.15
CA ALA A 120 2.52 12.67 -12.94
C ALA A 120 2.21 12.11 -14.34
N MET A 121 1.30 11.13 -14.43
CA MET A 121 0.86 10.55 -15.70
C MET A 121 0.04 11.53 -16.55
N TYR A 122 -0.81 12.34 -15.92
CA TYR A 122 -1.66 13.30 -16.59
C TYR A 122 -0.86 14.47 -17.22
N PHE A 123 0.17 14.95 -16.52
CA PHE A 123 0.94 16.13 -16.95
C PHE A 123 2.21 15.83 -17.73
N ASN A 124 2.56 14.56 -17.93
CA ASN A 124 3.72 14.15 -18.71
C ASN A 124 3.32 13.22 -19.86
N GLU A 125 4.19 13.15 -20.86
CA GLU A 125 3.97 12.37 -22.08
C GLU A 125 4.94 11.19 -22.15
N VAL A 126 4.47 10.08 -22.71
CA VAL A 126 5.29 8.95 -23.12
C VAL A 126 5.69 9.17 -24.56
N THR A 127 7.00 9.25 -24.81
CA THR A 127 7.55 9.59 -26.13
C THR A 127 8.52 8.54 -26.68
N TRP A 128 8.88 7.53 -25.89
CA TRP A 128 9.91 6.55 -26.23
C TRP A 128 9.37 5.30 -26.95
N CYS A 129 8.06 5.04 -26.91
CA CYS A 129 7.43 3.90 -27.62
C CYS A 129 6.89 4.25 -29.02
N GLY A 130 7.35 5.34 -29.62
CA GLY A 130 6.99 5.75 -30.96
C GLY A 130 6.04 6.95 -30.97
N GLU A 131 4.73 6.71 -31.05
CA GLU A 131 3.75 7.79 -31.00
C GLU A 131 3.72 8.43 -29.61
N THR A 132 3.64 9.76 -29.58
CA THR A 132 3.51 10.50 -28.33
C THR A 132 2.08 10.38 -27.80
N VAL A 133 1.96 9.83 -26.59
CA VAL A 133 0.70 9.71 -25.85
C VAL A 133 0.87 10.31 -24.46
N SER A 134 -0.23 10.64 -23.77
CA SER A 134 -0.13 11.03 -22.36
C SER A 134 0.28 9.82 -21.51
N GLY A 135 0.90 10.05 -20.36
CA GLY A 135 1.15 8.98 -19.39
C GLY A 135 -0.13 8.31 -18.92
N GLU A 136 -1.21 9.08 -18.78
CA GLU A 136 -2.54 8.55 -18.42
C GLU A 136 -3.04 7.57 -19.48
N GLU A 137 -3.01 7.95 -20.77
CA GLU A 137 -3.43 7.07 -21.87
C GLU A 137 -2.55 5.81 -21.96
N PHE A 138 -1.24 5.96 -21.73
CA PHE A 138 -0.31 4.83 -21.74
C PHE A 138 -0.60 3.82 -20.61
N VAL A 139 -0.91 4.31 -19.40
CA VAL A 139 -1.26 3.48 -18.25
C VAL A 139 -2.65 2.85 -18.42
N ASP A 140 -3.63 3.62 -18.89
CA ASP A 140 -4.99 3.13 -19.16
C ASP A 140 -4.98 2.01 -20.19
N ALA A 141 -4.19 2.13 -21.27
CA ALA A 141 -4.06 1.09 -22.27
C ALA A 141 -3.53 -0.23 -21.67
N TYR A 142 -2.53 -0.17 -20.79
CA TYR A 142 -2.03 -1.34 -20.07
C TYR A 142 -3.12 -1.96 -19.18
N MET A 143 -3.78 -1.11 -18.38
CA MET A 143 -4.82 -1.56 -17.46
C MET A 143 -6.02 -2.16 -18.21
N ASP A 144 -6.38 -1.65 -19.38
CA ASP A 144 -7.47 -2.19 -20.20
C ASP A 144 -7.12 -3.54 -20.83
N GLU A 145 -5.86 -3.75 -21.23
CA GLU A 145 -5.43 -5.01 -21.85
C GLU A 145 -5.12 -6.11 -20.83
N PHE A 146 -4.43 -5.79 -19.73
CA PHE A 146 -3.81 -6.78 -18.86
C PHE A 146 -4.47 -6.96 -17.50
N TRP A 147 -5.32 -6.02 -17.05
CA TRP A 147 -6.02 -6.19 -15.77
C TRP A 147 -6.88 -7.47 -15.79
N ASP A 148 -6.76 -8.26 -14.72
CA ASP A 148 -7.50 -9.52 -14.53
C ASP A 148 -7.09 -10.64 -15.52
N THR A 149 -5.94 -10.49 -16.20
CA THR A 149 -5.40 -11.51 -17.12
C THR A 149 -4.23 -12.31 -16.54
N LEU A 150 -3.60 -11.80 -15.47
CA LEU A 150 -2.47 -12.41 -14.76
C LEU A 150 -2.84 -12.65 -13.29
N ASP A 151 -2.24 -13.67 -12.69
CA ASP A 151 -2.65 -14.19 -11.39
C ASP A 151 -1.75 -13.70 -10.24
N THR A 152 -0.51 -13.30 -10.53
CA THR A 152 0.49 -12.98 -9.49
C THR A 152 1.15 -11.62 -9.67
N ASN A 153 1.60 -11.01 -8.57
CA ASN A 153 2.39 -9.78 -8.61
C ASN A 153 3.65 -9.93 -9.47
N GLU A 154 4.32 -11.09 -9.44
CA GLU A 154 5.53 -11.36 -10.22
C GLU A 154 5.25 -11.32 -11.74
N GLU A 155 4.13 -11.91 -12.18
CA GLU A 155 3.70 -11.84 -13.58
C GLU A 155 3.37 -10.42 -14.00
N TYR A 156 2.65 -9.66 -13.16
CA TYR A 156 2.38 -8.24 -13.44
C TYR A 156 3.66 -7.42 -13.50
N VAL A 157 4.63 -7.61 -12.61
CA VAL A 157 5.93 -6.90 -12.68
C VAL A 157 6.65 -7.19 -13.99
N ALA A 158 6.70 -8.45 -14.42
CA ALA A 158 7.34 -8.84 -15.68
C ALA A 158 6.63 -8.20 -16.88
N SER A 159 5.30 -8.30 -16.91
CA SER A 159 4.43 -7.72 -17.94
C SER A 159 4.57 -6.20 -18.03
N ILE A 160 4.48 -5.48 -16.90
CA ILE A 160 4.64 -4.02 -16.85
C ILE A 160 6.03 -3.61 -17.31
N THR A 161 7.07 -4.32 -16.87
CA THR A 161 8.46 -3.98 -17.24
C THR A 161 8.66 -4.10 -18.75
N ASP A 162 8.19 -5.19 -19.34
CA ASP A 162 8.24 -5.38 -20.80
C ASP A 162 7.44 -4.29 -21.53
N TYR A 163 6.21 -4.01 -21.09
CA TYR A 163 5.34 -2.99 -21.68
C TYR A 163 5.96 -1.57 -21.64
N VAL A 164 6.50 -1.16 -20.48
CA VAL A 164 7.15 0.16 -20.31
C VAL A 164 8.41 0.27 -21.18
N ASP A 165 9.10 -0.85 -21.45
CA ASP A 165 10.20 -0.96 -22.41
C ASP A 165 9.73 -1.15 -23.88
N CYS A 166 8.46 -0.83 -24.16
CA CYS A 166 7.81 -0.90 -25.48
C CYS A 166 7.69 -2.31 -26.06
N GLY A 167 7.74 -3.32 -25.20
CA GLY A 167 7.33 -4.68 -25.52
C GLY A 167 5.81 -4.81 -25.59
N ASP A 168 5.34 -6.04 -25.76
CA ASP A 168 3.90 -6.33 -25.87
C ASP A 168 3.26 -6.65 -24.51
N GLY A 169 4.01 -6.63 -23.43
CA GLY A 169 3.53 -6.88 -22.07
C GLY A 169 3.19 -8.34 -21.80
N ARG A 170 3.52 -9.29 -22.68
CA ARG A 170 3.17 -10.70 -22.50
C ARG A 170 4.37 -11.47 -21.90
N PRO A 171 4.21 -12.12 -20.73
CA PRO A 171 5.28 -12.89 -20.09
C PRO A 171 5.61 -14.21 -20.81
#